data_AF-A0A2R6E9J8-F1
#
_entry.id   AF-A0A2R6E9J8-F1
#
_cell.length_a   1.000
_cell.length_b   1.000
_cell.length_c   1.000
_cell.angle_alpha   90.00
_cell.angle_beta   90.00
_cell.angle_gamma   90.00
#
_symmetry.space_group_name_H-M   'P 1'
#
loop_
_entity.id
_entity.type
_entity.pdbx_description
1 polymer ?
#
loop_
_entity_poly.entity_id
_entity_poly.type
_entity_poly.pdbx_seq_one_letter_code
_entity_poly.pdbx_strand_id
1 'polypeptide(L)'
;MHRRRFLAGVAGLGAFGVAGCIDDTSAGAPGGTDPTDGVSTPTGTDGPGTPTMTATPPETPPHDAPFPPGREDVDRVVWYREVSDPAGTTHLSYSTSSLSLPGEISLTLQNNADRQFMTNFYDWALYRWEGGRWRHVAPLFVNQPLMTLEPGESHTWTVTLGDENLETPAFRASGTHEVTVEPVGGGQYAFAVDGWWENQDETPAHEHKAVYAARFEAEGSQLPLVPSSAVTATRREGDTVVVEAENPRGSDGTPATYILTRDDAAPGPRELVTEQVYREWPLREALAHADGASEVRVETTTGITPLFGVHEEDNPAVTYGGETFRIGAEEREG
;
A
#
# COMPACT_ATOMS: atom_id res chain seq x y z
N MET A 1 -1.24 -34.05 24.62
CA MET A 1 -1.46 -33.05 25.70
C MET A 1 -0.16 -32.27 25.90
N HIS A 2 -0.06 -31.04 25.41
CA HIS A 2 0.88 -30.05 25.95
C HIS A 2 0.35 -28.65 25.63
N ARG A 3 -0.10 -27.97 26.69
CA ARG A 3 -0.60 -26.59 26.69
C ARG A 3 0.60 -25.66 26.83
N ARG A 4 0.75 -24.67 25.93
CA ARG A 4 1.61 -23.51 26.16
C ARG A 4 0.73 -22.26 26.16
N ARG A 5 0.73 -21.59 27.31
CA ARG A 5 -0.04 -20.39 27.63
C ARG A 5 0.74 -19.16 27.16
N PHE A 6 0.04 -18.24 26.52
CA PHE A 6 0.51 -16.93 26.11
C PHE A 6 0.69 -15.98 27.30
N LEU A 7 1.66 -15.08 27.14
CA LEU A 7 2.03 -13.96 27.99
C LEU A 7 0.95 -12.86 27.98
N ALA A 8 0.82 -12.14 29.10
CA ALA A 8 -0.03 -10.98 29.25
C ALA A 8 0.77 -9.77 29.77
N GLY A 9 0.54 -8.62 29.15
CA GLY A 9 0.49 -7.33 29.85
C GLY A 9 1.62 -6.33 29.60
N VAL A 10 1.41 -5.41 28.66
CA VAL A 10 1.91 -4.03 28.76
C VAL A 10 0.75 -3.09 28.44
N ALA A 11 0.45 -2.18 29.37
CA ALA A 11 -0.57 -1.15 29.22
C ALA A 11 0.02 0.20 29.64
N GLY A 12 -0.33 1.25 28.89
CA GLY A 12 -0.33 2.63 29.37
C GLY A 12 0.48 3.62 28.53
N LEU A 13 -0.15 4.26 27.55
CA LEU A 13 0.25 5.57 27.04
C LEU A 13 -0.90 6.55 27.25
N GLY A 14 -0.61 7.60 28.01
CA GLY A 14 -1.50 8.71 28.32
C GLY A 14 -1.33 9.86 27.31
N ALA A 15 -2.45 10.51 27.01
CA ALA A 15 -2.62 11.61 26.09
C ALA A 15 -2.12 12.96 26.66
N PHE A 16 -1.61 13.83 25.79
CA PHE A 16 -1.69 15.28 25.96
C PHE A 16 -1.84 15.96 24.60
N GLY A 17 -2.93 16.70 24.43
CA GLY A 17 -3.13 17.66 23.35
C GLY A 17 -2.79 19.07 23.82
N VAL A 18 -2.35 19.93 22.90
CA VAL A 18 -2.32 21.37 23.10
C VAL A 18 -2.66 22.05 21.77
N ALA A 19 -3.75 22.82 21.78
CA ALA A 19 -4.13 23.75 20.72
C ALA A 19 -3.43 25.09 20.96
N GLY A 20 -2.99 25.75 19.90
CA GLY A 20 -2.41 27.10 19.94
C GLY A 20 -2.90 27.94 18.75
N CYS A 21 -3.61 29.01 19.07
CA CYS A 21 -4.18 30.00 18.14
C CYS A 21 -3.11 30.87 17.46
N ILE A 22 -3.42 31.35 16.25
CA ILE A 22 -2.71 32.43 15.56
C ILE A 22 -3.66 33.63 15.45
N ASP A 23 -3.25 34.75 16.05
CA ASP A 23 -3.57 36.13 15.65
C ASP A 23 -2.26 36.69 15.04
N ASP A 24 -2.16 37.66 14.14
CA ASP A 24 -3.01 38.83 13.88
C ASP A 24 -2.74 39.39 12.45
N THR A 25 -3.73 40.17 12.01
CA THR A 25 -3.93 41.06 10.85
C THR A 25 -2.76 41.75 10.12
N SER A 26 -2.95 41.99 8.81
CA SER A 26 -3.02 43.36 8.26
C SER A 26 -3.50 43.41 6.79
N ALA A 27 -4.44 44.32 6.56
CA ALA A 27 -5.07 44.62 5.28
C ALA A 27 -4.26 45.68 4.49
N GLY A 28 -4.32 45.63 3.16
CA GLY A 28 -3.83 46.71 2.30
C GLY A 28 -3.85 46.41 0.80
N ALA A 29 -4.97 46.69 0.14
CA ALA A 29 -5.06 47.03 -1.28
C ALA A 29 -5.67 48.46 -1.34
N PRO A 30 -5.51 49.31 -2.39
CA PRO A 30 -5.56 48.91 -3.82
C PRO A 30 -4.75 49.76 -4.84
N GLY A 31 -4.73 49.30 -6.10
CA GLY A 31 -4.87 50.19 -7.28
C GLY A 31 -3.79 50.15 -8.38
N GLY A 32 -4.24 49.93 -9.63
CA GLY A 32 -3.76 50.66 -10.83
C GLY A 32 -3.04 49.89 -11.96
N THR A 33 -3.79 49.59 -13.05
CA THR A 33 -3.47 49.65 -14.52
C THR A 33 -2.01 49.55 -15.00
N ASP A 34 -1.61 48.75 -16.00
CA ASP A 34 -2.05 48.65 -17.42
C ASP A 34 -1.29 47.47 -18.11
N PRO A 35 -1.72 46.85 -19.23
CA PRO A 35 -1.04 45.71 -19.84
C PRO A 35 -0.06 46.14 -20.94
N THR A 36 1.18 45.67 -20.87
CA THR A 36 2.13 45.72 -22.00
C THR A 36 2.79 44.37 -22.24
N ASP A 37 2.75 43.98 -23.51
CA ASP A 37 3.40 42.80 -24.08
C ASP A 37 4.89 42.74 -23.75
N GLY A 38 5.32 41.59 -23.23
CA GLY A 38 6.71 41.26 -22.99
C GLY A 38 6.95 39.78 -23.19
N VAL A 39 7.31 39.39 -24.42
CA VAL A 39 7.90 38.09 -24.73
C VAL A 39 9.12 37.90 -23.83
N SER A 40 9.03 36.98 -22.87
CA SER A 40 10.16 36.54 -22.05
C SER A 40 10.43 35.06 -22.34
N THR A 41 11.50 34.84 -23.07
CA THR A 41 12.16 33.56 -23.31
C THR A 41 12.46 32.85 -21.98
N PRO A 42 12.24 31.53 -21.86
CA PRO A 42 12.51 30.82 -20.61
C PRO A 42 14.02 30.68 -20.39
N THR A 43 14.55 31.33 -19.35
CA THR A 43 15.88 31.01 -18.84
C THR A 43 15.72 29.74 -17.99
N GLY A 44 16.07 28.60 -18.57
CA GLY A 44 16.12 27.33 -17.88
C GLY A 44 17.04 27.41 -16.67
N THR A 45 16.48 27.08 -15.50
CA THR A 45 17.26 26.59 -14.37
C THR A 45 16.93 25.12 -14.26
N ASP A 46 17.60 24.30 -15.08
CA ASP A 46 17.66 22.86 -14.85
C ASP A 46 18.48 22.66 -13.57
N GLY A 47 17.80 22.61 -12.42
CA GLY A 47 18.33 21.88 -11.29
C GLY A 47 18.49 20.41 -11.71
N PRO A 48 19.47 19.67 -11.17
CA PRO A 48 19.55 18.24 -11.43
C PRO A 48 18.31 17.58 -10.81
N GLY A 49 17.26 17.42 -11.61
CA GLY A 49 16.12 16.62 -11.24
C GLY A 49 16.60 15.18 -11.14
N THR A 50 16.56 14.62 -9.94
CA THR A 50 16.79 13.20 -9.74
C THR A 50 15.80 12.43 -10.63
N PRO A 51 16.26 11.68 -11.64
CA PRO A 51 15.35 10.86 -12.43
C PRO A 51 14.77 9.80 -11.51
N THR A 52 13.44 9.78 -11.39
CA THR A 52 12.70 8.87 -10.52
C THR A 52 12.25 7.68 -11.35
N MET A 53 12.48 6.46 -10.87
CA MET A 53 11.87 5.28 -11.48
C MET A 53 10.36 5.48 -11.54
N THR A 54 9.82 5.55 -12.76
CA THR A 54 8.43 5.95 -12.99
C THR A 54 7.54 4.72 -13.00
N ALA A 55 6.43 4.79 -12.26
CA ALA A 55 5.41 3.75 -12.24
C ALA A 55 4.84 3.49 -13.65
N THR A 56 4.32 2.28 -13.87
CA THR A 56 3.66 1.92 -15.12
C THR A 56 2.40 2.77 -15.32
N PRO A 57 2.08 3.25 -16.54
CA PRO A 57 0.86 4.02 -16.78
C PRO A 57 -0.40 3.26 -16.33
N PRO A 58 -1.43 3.97 -15.84
CA PRO A 58 -2.65 3.33 -15.38
C PRO A 58 -3.40 2.66 -16.54
N GLU A 59 -3.66 1.37 -16.40
CA GLU A 59 -4.47 0.57 -17.33
C GLU A 59 -5.85 0.31 -16.75
N THR A 60 -6.85 0.10 -17.60
CA THR A 60 -8.16 -0.39 -17.17
C THR A 60 -8.14 -1.92 -17.12
N PRO A 61 -8.52 -2.55 -15.99
CA PRO A 61 -8.62 -4.00 -15.91
C PRO A 61 -9.66 -4.54 -16.90
N PRO A 62 -9.36 -5.63 -17.64
CA PRO A 62 -10.38 -6.31 -18.41
C PRO A 62 -11.45 -6.90 -17.47
N HIS A 63 -12.66 -7.07 -18.00
CA HIS A 63 -13.81 -7.51 -17.21
C HIS A 63 -13.54 -8.84 -16.48
N ASP A 64 -12.92 -9.78 -17.18
CA ASP A 64 -12.59 -11.15 -16.79
C ASP A 64 -11.21 -11.29 -16.13
N ALA A 65 -10.58 -10.18 -15.74
CA ALA A 65 -9.33 -10.19 -14.98
C ALA A 65 -9.44 -11.11 -13.74
N PRO A 66 -8.53 -12.10 -13.57
CA PRO A 66 -8.55 -12.99 -12.41
C PRO A 66 -8.47 -12.24 -11.09
N PHE A 67 -9.36 -12.59 -10.15
CA PHE A 67 -9.47 -11.94 -8.84
C PHE A 67 -10.03 -12.92 -7.80
N PRO A 68 -9.67 -12.76 -6.51
CA PRO A 68 -8.40 -12.20 -6.06
C PRO A 68 -7.23 -13.06 -6.59
N PRO A 69 -6.03 -12.48 -6.79
CA PRO A 69 -4.92 -13.20 -7.41
C PRO A 69 -4.42 -14.34 -6.51
N GLY A 70 -4.34 -15.56 -7.06
CA GLY A 70 -3.65 -16.70 -6.43
C GLY A 70 -4.31 -17.27 -5.17
N ARG A 71 -5.62 -17.08 -4.99
CA ARG A 71 -6.38 -17.64 -3.86
C ARG A 71 -7.12 -18.90 -4.29
N GLU A 72 -6.73 -20.03 -3.71
CA GLU A 72 -7.35 -21.34 -3.97
C GLU A 72 -8.58 -21.60 -3.09
N ASP A 73 -8.75 -20.80 -2.01
CA ASP A 73 -9.87 -20.88 -1.07
C ASP A 73 -11.10 -20.07 -1.51
N VAL A 74 -11.11 -19.58 -2.75
CA VAL A 74 -12.19 -18.73 -3.29
C VAL A 74 -12.85 -19.43 -4.47
N ASP A 75 -14.10 -19.83 -4.28
CA ASP A 75 -14.89 -20.52 -5.30
C ASP A 75 -15.63 -19.52 -6.22
N ARG A 76 -15.87 -18.30 -5.73
CA ARG A 76 -16.68 -17.30 -6.44
C ARG A 76 -16.28 -15.87 -6.12
N VAL A 77 -16.31 -15.01 -7.14
CA VAL A 77 -16.29 -13.55 -7.00
C VAL A 77 -17.62 -12.96 -7.43
N VAL A 78 -18.09 -11.97 -6.67
CA VAL A 78 -19.30 -11.19 -6.94
C VAL A 78 -18.91 -9.72 -7.08
N TRP A 79 -18.87 -9.24 -8.32
CA TRP A 79 -18.63 -7.82 -8.62
C TRP A 79 -19.93 -7.03 -8.53
N TYR A 80 -19.93 -5.89 -7.82
CA TYR A 80 -21.13 -5.08 -7.60
C TYR A 80 -21.93 -4.79 -8.88
N ARG A 81 -21.24 -4.37 -9.95
CA ARG A 81 -21.86 -4.01 -11.24
C ARG A 81 -22.46 -5.19 -12.00
N GLU A 82 -22.14 -6.41 -11.60
CA GLU A 82 -22.60 -7.65 -12.22
C GLU A 82 -23.73 -8.30 -11.41
N VAL A 83 -24.12 -7.72 -10.27
CA VAL A 83 -25.23 -8.19 -9.45
C VAL A 83 -26.56 -7.84 -10.11
N SER A 84 -27.28 -8.87 -10.59
CA SER A 84 -28.58 -8.70 -11.26
C SER A 84 -29.78 -8.58 -10.30
N ASP A 85 -29.67 -9.14 -9.10
CA ASP A 85 -30.70 -9.09 -8.06
C ASP A 85 -30.11 -8.66 -6.70
N PRO A 86 -29.82 -7.36 -6.52
CA PRO A 86 -29.25 -6.87 -5.27
C PRO A 86 -30.20 -7.04 -4.08
N ALA A 87 -31.51 -7.18 -4.29
CA ALA A 87 -32.49 -7.31 -3.20
C ALA A 87 -32.51 -8.71 -2.58
N GLY A 88 -32.03 -9.74 -3.29
CA GLY A 88 -32.01 -11.13 -2.82
C GLY A 88 -30.62 -11.74 -2.64
N THR A 89 -29.55 -10.98 -2.87
CA THR A 89 -28.17 -11.49 -2.78
C THR A 89 -27.27 -10.62 -1.92
N THR A 90 -26.32 -11.28 -1.24
CA THR A 90 -25.18 -10.59 -0.63
C THR A 90 -24.41 -9.85 -1.72
N HIS A 91 -24.07 -8.58 -1.47
CA HIS A 91 -23.29 -7.77 -2.40
C HIS A 91 -22.54 -6.65 -1.66
N LEU A 92 -21.47 -6.17 -2.26
CA LEU A 92 -20.70 -5.03 -1.77
C LEU A 92 -20.98 -3.83 -2.69
N SER A 93 -21.70 -2.83 -2.21
CA SER A 93 -21.96 -1.58 -2.93
C SER A 93 -20.94 -0.51 -2.59
N TYR A 94 -20.92 0.57 -3.39
CA TYR A 94 -20.09 1.76 -3.15
C TYR A 94 -20.89 3.04 -3.32
N SER A 95 -20.47 4.13 -2.68
CA SER A 95 -21.09 5.47 -2.81
C SER A 95 -20.78 6.14 -4.15
N THR A 96 -19.59 5.91 -4.70
CA THR A 96 -19.15 6.45 -5.99
C THR A 96 -18.21 5.47 -6.69
N SER A 97 -18.17 5.50 -8.03
CA SER A 97 -17.21 4.70 -8.80
C SER A 97 -15.90 5.41 -9.12
N SER A 98 -15.79 6.69 -8.79
CA SER A 98 -14.53 7.42 -8.82
C SER A 98 -14.44 8.46 -7.70
N LEU A 99 -13.23 8.75 -7.26
CA LEU A 99 -12.92 9.79 -6.27
C LEU A 99 -11.62 10.50 -6.66
N SER A 100 -11.51 11.80 -6.37
CA SER A 100 -10.23 12.52 -6.50
C SER A 100 -9.36 12.30 -5.26
N LEU A 101 -8.05 12.15 -5.45
CA LEU A 101 -7.08 12.07 -4.36
C LEU A 101 -6.66 13.46 -3.86
N PRO A 102 -6.49 13.66 -2.54
CA PRO A 102 -6.97 12.77 -1.47
C PRO A 102 -8.51 12.77 -1.39
N GLY A 103 -9.11 11.64 -0.99
CA GLY A 103 -10.57 11.52 -1.00
C GLY A 103 -11.11 10.34 -0.19
N GLU A 104 -12.44 10.25 -0.14
CA GLU A 104 -13.16 9.26 0.67
C GLU A 104 -14.23 8.54 -0.17
N ILE A 105 -14.40 7.24 0.09
CA ILE A 105 -15.45 6.40 -0.50
C ILE A 105 -16.07 5.53 0.59
N SER A 106 -17.40 5.40 0.56
CA SER A 106 -18.11 4.48 1.43
C SER A 106 -18.40 3.19 0.66
N LEU A 107 -18.08 2.05 1.26
CA LEU A 107 -18.40 0.73 0.74
C LEU A 107 -19.24 -0.03 1.75
N THR A 108 -20.33 -0.64 1.29
CA THR A 108 -21.26 -1.32 2.18
C THR A 108 -21.50 -2.74 1.72
N LEU A 109 -21.17 -3.71 2.58
CA LEU A 109 -21.53 -5.10 2.39
C LEU A 109 -22.95 -5.29 2.93
N GLN A 110 -23.89 -5.64 2.06
CA GLN A 110 -25.25 -6.02 2.44
C GLN A 110 -25.40 -7.53 2.38
N ASN A 111 -25.94 -8.15 3.42
CA ASN A 111 -26.36 -9.55 3.37
C ASN A 111 -27.87 -9.66 3.13
N ASN A 112 -28.29 -9.59 1.86
CA ASN A 112 -29.70 -9.79 1.51
C ASN A 112 -30.07 -11.26 1.24
N ALA A 113 -29.15 -12.19 1.48
CA ALA A 113 -29.45 -13.61 1.46
C ALA A 113 -30.21 -14.03 2.73
N ASP A 114 -30.77 -15.24 2.73
CA ASP A 114 -31.55 -15.81 3.83
C ASP A 114 -30.70 -16.56 4.88
N ARG A 115 -29.37 -16.45 4.81
CA ARG A 115 -28.42 -17.12 5.70
C ARG A 115 -27.40 -16.15 6.27
N GLN A 116 -26.92 -16.44 7.48
CA GLN A 116 -25.84 -15.69 8.09
C GLN A 116 -24.55 -15.84 7.27
N PHE A 117 -23.87 -14.71 7.06
CA PHE A 117 -22.58 -14.66 6.39
C PHE A 117 -21.46 -14.50 7.42
N MET A 118 -20.47 -15.39 7.40
CA MET A 118 -19.30 -15.35 8.28
C MET A 118 -18.16 -14.61 7.57
N THR A 119 -17.68 -13.52 8.17
CA THR A 119 -16.62 -12.69 7.60
C THR A 119 -15.86 -11.97 8.70
N ASN A 120 -14.65 -11.50 8.41
CA ASN A 120 -13.90 -10.67 9.33
C ASN A 120 -13.84 -9.25 8.79
N PHE A 121 -14.51 -8.28 9.44
CA PHE A 121 -14.53 -6.89 9.00
C PHE A 121 -13.17 -6.17 9.08
N TYR A 122 -12.15 -6.77 9.69
CA TYR A 122 -10.75 -6.33 9.59
C TYR A 122 -10.04 -6.86 8.35
N ASP A 123 -10.60 -7.88 7.69
CA ASP A 123 -10.08 -8.59 6.50
C ASP A 123 -10.72 -8.04 5.21
N TRP A 124 -10.96 -6.73 5.18
CA TRP A 124 -11.15 -6.03 3.92
C TRP A 124 -9.84 -6.10 3.12
N ALA A 125 -9.90 -5.95 1.81
CA ALA A 125 -8.72 -5.93 0.96
C ALA A 125 -8.85 -4.88 -0.13
N LEU A 126 -7.86 -3.99 -0.22
CA LEU A 126 -7.69 -3.05 -1.33
C LEU A 126 -6.65 -3.61 -2.29
N TYR A 127 -6.99 -3.66 -3.57
CA TYR A 127 -6.09 -4.05 -4.65
C TYR A 127 -5.94 -2.92 -5.65
N ARG A 128 -4.76 -2.81 -6.25
CA ARG A 128 -4.45 -1.93 -7.39
C ARG A 128 -4.28 -2.76 -8.65
N TRP A 129 -4.77 -2.29 -9.79
CA TRP A 129 -4.49 -2.88 -11.09
C TRP A 129 -3.20 -2.30 -11.67
N GLU A 130 -2.17 -3.13 -11.86
CA GLU A 130 -0.91 -2.72 -12.47
C GLU A 130 -0.15 -3.93 -13.04
N GLY A 131 0.43 -3.77 -14.23
CA GLY A 131 1.15 -4.85 -14.91
C GLY A 131 0.25 -6.02 -15.29
N GLY A 132 -0.97 -5.74 -15.78
CA GLY A 132 -1.92 -6.76 -16.22
C GLY A 132 -2.50 -7.65 -15.13
N ARG A 133 -2.37 -7.28 -13.84
CA ARG A 133 -2.94 -8.04 -12.72
C ARG A 133 -3.28 -7.18 -11.52
N TRP A 134 -4.14 -7.72 -10.66
CA TRP A 134 -4.43 -7.13 -9.35
C TRP A 134 -3.27 -7.37 -8.38
N ARG A 135 -2.94 -6.33 -7.62
CA ARG A 135 -1.84 -6.27 -6.66
C ARG A 135 -2.40 -5.88 -5.32
N HIS A 136 -2.20 -6.72 -4.31
CA HIS A 136 -2.72 -6.47 -2.98
C HIS A 136 -2.03 -5.25 -2.36
N VAL A 137 -2.83 -4.24 -2.05
CA VAL A 137 -2.43 -3.02 -1.35
C VAL A 137 -2.68 -3.27 0.13
N ALA A 138 -3.85 -3.08 0.70
CA ALA A 138 -4.01 -3.10 2.16
C ALA A 138 -5.15 -4.04 2.59
N PRO A 139 -5.16 -4.53 3.85
CA PRO A 139 -4.21 -4.32 4.92
C PRO A 139 -3.12 -5.41 4.96
N LEU A 140 -1.96 -5.10 5.50
CA LEU A 140 -0.86 -6.09 5.63
C LEU A 140 -1.14 -7.19 6.65
N PHE A 141 -1.88 -6.86 7.70
CA PHE A 141 -2.20 -7.75 8.79
C PHE A 141 -3.66 -7.58 9.16
N VAL A 142 -4.31 -8.72 9.38
CA VAL A 142 -5.72 -8.81 9.68
C VAL A 142 -5.86 -9.11 11.17
N ASN A 143 -6.64 -8.29 11.87
CA ASN A 143 -6.95 -8.52 13.26
C ASN A 143 -8.05 -9.59 13.40
N GLN A 144 -8.02 -10.34 14.49
CA GLN A 144 -9.13 -11.20 14.93
C GLN A 144 -10.15 -10.37 15.74
N PRO A 145 -11.41 -10.83 15.90
CA PRO A 145 -11.97 -12.15 15.60
C PRO A 145 -12.76 -12.24 14.28
N LEU A 146 -13.14 -13.47 13.93
CA LEU A 146 -14.21 -13.74 12.98
C LEU A 146 -15.52 -13.10 13.48
N MET A 147 -16.26 -12.48 12.56
CA MET A 147 -17.54 -11.83 12.79
C MET A 147 -18.61 -12.44 11.88
N THR A 148 -19.84 -11.94 12.01
CA THR A 148 -21.00 -12.42 11.27
C THR A 148 -21.84 -11.24 10.81
N LEU A 149 -22.57 -11.44 9.72
CA LEU A 149 -23.55 -10.51 9.19
C LEU A 149 -24.86 -11.27 8.99
N GLU A 150 -25.90 -10.94 9.76
CA GLU A 150 -27.18 -11.63 9.71
C GLU A 150 -27.96 -11.33 8.42
N PRO A 151 -28.97 -12.14 8.06
CA PRO A 151 -29.90 -11.81 6.99
C PRO A 151 -30.52 -10.42 7.17
N GLY A 152 -30.42 -9.59 6.14
CA GLY A 152 -30.89 -8.22 6.10
C GLY A 152 -29.96 -7.18 6.75
N GLU A 153 -28.86 -7.60 7.37
CA GLU A 153 -27.87 -6.67 7.94
C GLU A 153 -26.89 -6.14 6.89
N SER A 154 -26.25 -5.03 7.23
CA SER A 154 -25.20 -4.44 6.42
C SER A 154 -24.06 -3.89 7.27
N HIS A 155 -22.86 -3.90 6.72
CA HIS A 155 -21.68 -3.31 7.33
C HIS A 155 -21.02 -2.33 6.35
N THR A 156 -20.67 -1.13 6.82
CA THR A 156 -20.09 -0.06 5.99
C THR A 156 -18.67 0.26 6.43
N TRP A 157 -17.75 0.29 5.45
CA TRP A 157 -16.45 0.92 5.57
C TRP A 157 -16.47 2.29 4.92
N THR A 158 -15.98 3.29 5.64
CA THR A 158 -15.55 4.58 5.11
C THR A 158 -14.04 4.50 4.89
N VAL A 159 -13.64 4.49 3.62
CA VAL A 159 -12.24 4.36 3.20
C VAL A 159 -11.70 5.72 2.79
N THR A 160 -10.74 6.23 3.55
CA THR A 160 -9.97 7.41 3.20
C THR A 160 -8.72 7.00 2.43
N LEU A 161 -8.55 7.54 1.23
CA LEU A 161 -7.37 7.37 0.39
C LEU A 161 -6.57 8.68 0.36
N GLY A 162 -5.31 8.62 0.80
CA GLY A 162 -4.41 9.77 0.83
C GLY A 162 -3.15 9.52 0.00
N ASP A 163 -2.58 10.58 -0.57
CA ASP A 163 -1.37 10.56 -1.40
C ASP A 163 -0.20 11.36 -0.80
N GLU A 164 -0.43 12.06 0.31
CA GLU A 164 0.55 13.00 0.89
C GLU A 164 1.44 12.39 1.98
N ASN A 165 0.95 11.37 2.72
CA ASN A 165 1.71 10.78 3.83
C ASN A 165 2.79 9.79 3.34
N LEU A 166 3.84 10.34 2.74
CA LEU A 166 4.97 9.58 2.21
C LEU A 166 5.93 9.10 3.30
N GLU A 167 5.94 9.73 4.48
CA GLU A 167 6.93 9.42 5.54
C GLU A 167 6.48 8.27 6.45
N THR A 168 5.21 8.22 6.83
CA THR A 168 4.68 7.21 7.77
C THR A 168 3.48 6.47 7.18
N PRO A 169 3.69 5.58 6.20
CA PRO A 169 2.60 4.95 5.47
C PRO A 169 1.63 4.18 6.36
N ALA A 170 0.33 4.40 6.15
CA ALA A 170 -0.76 3.74 6.84
C ALA A 170 -1.40 2.68 5.94
N PHE A 171 -1.00 1.42 6.15
CA PHE A 171 -1.53 0.25 5.42
C PHE A 171 -2.03 -0.87 6.35
N ARG A 172 -2.23 -0.55 7.63
CA ARG A 172 -2.70 -1.51 8.64
C ARG A 172 -4.22 -1.44 8.75
N ALA A 173 -4.85 -2.54 9.14
CA ALA A 173 -6.23 -2.50 9.58
C ALA A 173 -6.33 -1.60 10.83
N SER A 174 -6.84 -0.38 10.67
CA SER A 174 -7.02 0.61 11.73
C SER A 174 -8.34 0.43 12.49
N GLY A 175 -9.36 -0.06 11.79
CA GLY A 175 -10.71 -0.27 12.32
C GLY A 175 -11.55 -1.16 11.42
N THR A 176 -12.81 -1.38 11.82
CA THR A 176 -13.80 -2.09 11.00
C THR A 176 -14.71 -1.15 10.23
N HIS A 177 -14.78 0.15 10.57
CA HIS A 177 -15.65 1.11 9.89
C HIS A 177 -14.83 2.19 9.20
N GLU A 178 -14.00 2.93 9.93
CA GLU A 178 -13.10 3.93 9.35
C GLU A 178 -11.75 3.28 9.05
N VAL A 179 -11.34 3.33 7.79
CA VAL A 179 -10.06 2.78 7.34
C VAL A 179 -9.33 3.79 6.47
N THR A 180 -8.04 3.93 6.72
CA THR A 180 -7.17 4.85 5.97
C THR A 180 -6.13 4.05 5.23
N VAL A 181 -5.92 4.38 3.95
CA VAL A 181 -4.85 3.83 3.13
C VAL A 181 -4.06 4.98 2.51
N GLU A 182 -2.81 5.11 2.93
CA GLU A 182 -1.91 6.14 2.41
C GLU A 182 -0.43 5.71 2.53
N PRO A 183 0.44 6.09 1.59
CA PRO A 183 0.10 6.83 0.38
C PRO A 183 -0.43 5.89 -0.73
N VAL A 184 -1.31 6.42 -1.58
CA VAL A 184 -1.79 5.74 -2.80
C VAL A 184 -1.69 6.68 -4.00
N GLY A 185 -1.48 6.12 -5.19
CA GLY A 185 -1.49 6.89 -6.43
C GLY A 185 -2.82 6.84 -7.15
N GLY A 186 -3.01 7.70 -8.15
CA GLY A 186 -4.11 7.58 -9.08
C GLY A 186 -4.07 6.25 -9.85
N GLY A 187 -5.23 5.71 -10.22
CA GLY A 187 -5.34 4.44 -10.94
C GLY A 187 -6.63 3.68 -10.65
N GLN A 188 -6.64 2.41 -11.04
CA GLN A 188 -7.80 1.52 -10.90
C GLN A 188 -7.63 0.63 -9.66
N TYR A 189 -8.65 0.63 -8.81
CA TYR A 189 -8.66 -0.09 -7.55
C TYR A 189 -9.85 -1.05 -7.45
N ALA A 190 -9.70 -2.07 -6.62
CA ALA A 190 -10.77 -2.94 -6.19
C ALA A 190 -10.73 -3.08 -4.67
N PHE A 191 -11.85 -2.78 -4.00
CA PHE A 191 -12.04 -3.13 -2.61
C PHE A 191 -12.83 -4.43 -2.54
N ALA A 192 -12.43 -5.33 -1.65
CA ALA A 192 -13.02 -6.65 -1.53
C ALA A 192 -13.14 -7.10 -0.08
N VAL A 193 -14.12 -7.97 0.16
CA VAL A 193 -14.34 -8.64 1.44
C VAL A 193 -14.62 -10.11 1.14
N ASP A 194 -13.99 -11.01 1.88
CA ASP A 194 -14.23 -12.45 1.75
C ASP A 194 -15.01 -13.03 2.94
N GLY A 195 -15.59 -14.20 2.72
CA GLY A 195 -16.30 -14.93 3.76
C GLY A 195 -17.05 -16.14 3.20
N TRP A 196 -17.79 -16.80 4.06
CA TRP A 196 -18.53 -18.03 3.74
C TRP A 196 -19.88 -18.03 4.45
N TRP A 197 -20.83 -18.83 3.99
CA TRP A 197 -22.15 -18.90 4.62
C TRP A 197 -22.20 -19.96 5.71
N GLU A 198 -23.02 -19.70 6.72
CA GLU A 198 -23.39 -20.72 7.69
C GLU A 198 -24.06 -21.90 6.97
N ASN A 199 -23.68 -23.13 7.35
CA ASN A 199 -24.26 -24.38 6.83
C ASN A 199 -24.19 -24.51 5.29
N GLN A 200 -23.14 -24.00 4.65
CA GLN A 200 -22.86 -24.33 3.24
C GLN A 200 -22.42 -25.79 3.08
N ASP A 201 -22.63 -26.34 1.88
CA ASP A 201 -22.44 -27.76 1.60
C ASP A 201 -20.94 -28.14 1.52
N GLU A 202 -20.11 -27.24 1.03
CA GLU A 202 -18.67 -27.43 0.89
C GLU A 202 -17.95 -27.37 2.24
N THR A 203 -17.05 -28.33 2.48
CA THR A 203 -16.36 -28.47 3.77
C THR A 203 -14.85 -28.68 3.62
N PRO A 204 -14.02 -28.02 4.45
CA PRO A 204 -14.41 -27.05 5.47
C PRO A 204 -14.80 -25.69 4.85
N ALA A 205 -15.88 -25.08 5.32
CA ALA A 205 -16.48 -23.89 4.68
C ALA A 205 -15.51 -22.71 4.47
N HIS A 206 -14.53 -22.55 5.36
CA HIS A 206 -13.54 -21.46 5.27
C HIS A 206 -12.50 -21.66 4.15
N GLU A 207 -12.45 -22.83 3.52
CA GLU A 207 -11.64 -23.11 2.32
C GLU A 207 -12.47 -22.94 1.02
N HIS A 208 -13.74 -22.54 1.14
CA HIS A 208 -14.72 -22.45 0.05
C HIS A 208 -15.47 -21.11 0.13
N LYS A 209 -14.72 -20.01 0.01
CA LYS A 209 -15.22 -18.65 0.24
C LYS A 209 -15.83 -18.03 -1.01
N ALA A 210 -16.70 -17.06 -0.77
CA ALA A 210 -17.08 -16.06 -1.76
C ALA A 210 -16.38 -14.73 -1.46
N VAL A 211 -16.01 -14.01 -2.52
CA VAL A 211 -15.44 -12.67 -2.47
C VAL A 211 -16.43 -11.66 -3.05
N TYR A 212 -16.74 -10.62 -2.31
CA TYR A 212 -17.58 -9.50 -2.75
C TYR A 212 -16.70 -8.31 -3.03
N ALA A 213 -16.77 -7.76 -4.24
CA ALA A 213 -15.80 -6.78 -4.69
C ALA A 213 -16.43 -5.62 -5.46
N ALA A 214 -15.79 -4.46 -5.33
CA ALA A 214 -16.18 -3.19 -5.91
C ALA A 214 -14.97 -2.54 -6.60
N ARG A 215 -15.06 -2.33 -7.92
CA ARG A 215 -14.04 -1.60 -8.70
C ARG A 215 -14.37 -0.10 -8.70
N PHE A 216 -13.35 0.71 -8.49
CA PHE A 216 -13.45 2.17 -8.54
C PHE A 216 -12.13 2.79 -9.03
N GLU A 217 -12.20 4.04 -9.47
CA GLU A 217 -11.05 4.81 -9.93
C GLU A 217 -10.65 5.84 -8.87
N ALA A 218 -9.35 5.94 -8.59
CA ALA A 218 -8.78 7.05 -7.87
C ALA A 218 -8.16 8.02 -8.88
N GLU A 219 -8.74 9.21 -8.99
CA GLU A 219 -8.29 10.27 -9.89
C GLU A 219 -7.18 11.06 -9.21
N GLY A 220 -5.98 11.08 -9.79
CA GLY A 220 -4.83 11.75 -9.22
C GLY A 220 -3.54 11.41 -9.97
N SER A 221 -2.44 12.00 -9.51
CA SER A 221 -1.11 11.69 -10.04
C SER A 221 -0.70 10.25 -9.69
N GLN A 222 0.17 9.65 -10.50
CA GLN A 222 0.85 8.43 -10.08
C GLN A 222 1.65 8.70 -8.79
N LEU A 223 1.68 7.71 -7.90
CA LEU A 223 2.45 7.81 -6.67
C LEU A 223 3.95 7.81 -7.02
N PRO A 224 4.70 8.90 -6.75
CA PRO A 224 6.14 8.88 -6.94
C PRO A 224 6.79 7.96 -5.92
N LEU A 225 7.93 7.35 -6.27
CA LEU A 225 8.79 6.72 -5.28
C LEU A 225 9.87 7.72 -4.86
N VAL A 226 9.76 8.22 -3.62
CA VAL A 226 10.80 9.09 -3.03
C VAL A 226 11.43 8.42 -1.82
N PRO A 227 12.73 8.67 -1.55
CA PRO A 227 13.34 8.20 -0.31
C PRO A 227 12.66 8.84 0.90
N SER A 228 12.76 8.20 2.06
CA SER A 228 12.26 8.78 3.32
C SER A 228 13.28 9.70 3.97
N SER A 229 12.84 10.46 4.97
CA SER A 229 13.70 11.30 5.82
C SER A 229 14.75 10.54 6.63
N ALA A 230 14.71 9.20 6.63
CA ALA A 230 15.73 8.35 7.24
C ALA A 230 17.07 8.39 6.50
N VAL A 231 17.08 8.74 5.21
CA VAL A 231 18.33 8.88 4.44
C VAL A 231 19.07 10.14 4.88
N THR A 232 20.29 9.98 5.36
CA THR A 232 21.13 11.08 5.87
C THR A 232 22.21 11.51 4.89
N ALA A 233 22.68 10.60 4.04
CA ALA A 233 23.64 10.91 2.98
C ALA A 233 23.54 9.92 1.82
N THR A 234 23.89 10.40 0.62
CA THR A 234 24.01 9.58 -0.59
C THR A 234 25.31 9.91 -1.30
N ARG A 235 26.03 8.88 -1.75
CA ARG A 235 27.25 9.00 -2.53
C ARG A 235 27.27 7.99 -3.68
N ARG A 236 27.90 8.36 -4.80
CA ARG A 236 28.05 7.46 -5.96
C ARG A 236 29.51 7.08 -6.13
N GLU A 237 29.75 5.78 -6.24
CA GLU A 237 31.05 5.14 -6.37
C GLU A 237 31.05 4.29 -7.66
N GLY A 238 31.33 4.94 -8.80
CA GLY A 238 31.18 4.32 -10.12
C GLY A 238 29.71 3.99 -10.42
N ASP A 239 29.41 2.70 -10.65
CA ASP A 239 28.06 2.20 -10.92
C ASP A 239 27.31 1.79 -9.64
N THR A 240 27.92 1.98 -8.47
CA THR A 240 27.31 1.72 -7.17
C THR A 240 26.85 3.03 -6.52
N VAL A 241 25.64 3.03 -5.95
CA VAL A 241 25.17 4.11 -5.09
C VAL A 241 25.16 3.62 -3.65
N VAL A 242 25.78 4.38 -2.74
CA VAL A 242 25.74 4.09 -1.31
C VAL A 242 24.87 5.12 -0.61
N VAL A 243 23.94 4.63 0.20
CA VAL A 243 22.91 5.36 0.92
C VAL A 243 23.13 5.13 2.40
N GLU A 244 23.47 6.18 3.14
CA GLU A 244 23.54 6.15 4.59
C GLU A 244 22.16 6.49 5.16
N ALA A 245 21.67 5.67 6.09
CA ALA A 245 20.35 5.88 6.66
C ALA A 245 20.23 5.50 8.14
N GLU A 246 19.43 6.26 8.88
CA GLU A 246 19.02 5.94 10.24
C GLU A 246 17.86 4.93 10.21
N ASN A 247 17.95 3.84 10.99
CA ASN A 247 16.86 2.87 11.01
C ASN A 247 15.62 3.49 11.69
N PRO A 248 14.47 3.63 10.97
CA PRO A 248 13.28 4.28 11.49
C PRO A 248 12.61 3.49 12.63
N ARG A 249 12.98 2.22 12.84
CA ARG A 249 12.51 1.38 13.95
C ARG A 249 13.40 1.48 15.20
N GLY A 250 14.45 2.31 15.15
CA GLY A 250 15.41 2.52 16.25
C GLY A 250 16.83 2.15 15.84
N SER A 251 17.81 2.79 16.49
CA SER A 251 19.23 2.67 16.18
C SER A 251 19.92 1.45 16.83
N ASP A 252 19.27 0.81 17.80
CA ASP A 252 19.79 -0.39 18.47
C ASP A 252 19.77 -1.59 17.51
N GLY A 253 20.93 -1.99 17.01
CA GLY A 253 21.05 -3.13 16.10
C GLY A 253 22.47 -3.39 15.62
N THR A 254 22.64 -4.48 14.89
CA THR A 254 23.90 -4.82 14.22
C THR A 254 24.10 -3.87 13.03
N PRO A 255 25.26 -3.20 12.92
CA PRO A 255 25.63 -2.47 11.71
C PRO A 255 25.64 -3.42 10.50
N ALA A 256 24.87 -3.09 9.48
CA ALA A 256 24.70 -3.94 8.31
C ALA A 256 24.46 -3.09 7.05
N THR A 257 24.60 -3.76 5.90
CA THR A 257 24.35 -3.16 4.59
C THR A 257 23.28 -3.99 3.89
N TYR A 258 22.21 -3.34 3.45
CA TYR A 258 21.23 -3.94 2.55
C TYR A 258 21.66 -3.66 1.11
N ILE A 259 21.68 -4.68 0.26
CA ILE A 259 22.23 -4.61 -1.09
C ILE A 259 21.11 -4.90 -2.09
N LEU A 260 20.93 -4.00 -3.04
CA LEU A 260 20.05 -4.18 -4.19
C LEU A 260 20.89 -4.20 -5.46
N THR A 261 20.94 -5.33 -6.15
CA THR A 261 21.75 -5.51 -7.37
C THR A 261 20.85 -5.74 -8.56
N ARG A 262 21.06 -5.01 -9.66
CA ARG A 262 20.32 -5.22 -10.90
C ARG A 262 20.59 -6.61 -11.47
N ASP A 263 19.53 -7.32 -11.82
CA ASP A 263 19.60 -8.66 -12.41
C ASP A 263 18.37 -8.95 -13.27
N ASP A 264 18.44 -8.58 -14.54
CA ASP A 264 17.36 -8.79 -15.53
C ASP A 264 17.11 -10.28 -15.85
N ALA A 265 18.03 -11.17 -15.46
CA ALA A 265 17.92 -12.61 -15.69
C ALA A 265 17.35 -13.38 -14.50
N ALA A 266 16.98 -12.71 -13.41
CA ALA A 266 16.46 -13.37 -12.22
C ALA A 266 15.15 -14.13 -12.54
N PRO A 267 15.05 -15.43 -12.22
CA PRO A 267 13.83 -16.18 -12.48
C PRO A 267 12.74 -15.84 -11.46
N GLY A 268 11.50 -15.71 -11.94
CA GLY A 268 10.30 -15.56 -11.10
C GLY A 268 10.31 -14.36 -10.14
N PRO A 269 10.69 -13.14 -10.58
CA PRO A 269 10.73 -12.00 -9.69
C PRO A 269 9.33 -11.60 -9.21
N ARG A 270 9.26 -11.17 -7.96
CA ARG A 270 8.06 -10.57 -7.37
C ARG A 270 7.93 -9.14 -7.85
N GLU A 271 6.99 -8.92 -8.75
CA GLU A 271 6.69 -7.58 -9.27
C GLU A 271 5.90 -6.75 -8.25
N LEU A 272 6.36 -5.53 -8.03
CA LEU A 272 5.92 -4.58 -7.00
C LEU A 272 5.23 -3.37 -7.62
N VAL A 273 4.21 -2.87 -6.91
CA VAL A 273 3.65 -1.52 -7.14
C VAL A 273 4.21 -0.55 -6.11
N THR A 274 4.18 0.76 -6.41
CA THR A 274 4.76 1.79 -5.54
C THR A 274 4.20 1.73 -4.11
N GLU A 275 2.89 1.53 -3.92
CA GLU A 275 2.28 1.40 -2.59
C GLU A 275 2.86 0.26 -1.76
N GLN A 276 3.30 -0.83 -2.41
CA GLN A 276 3.97 -1.94 -1.74
C GLN A 276 5.40 -1.57 -1.34
N VAL A 277 6.13 -0.89 -2.23
CA VAL A 277 7.50 -0.42 -1.96
C VAL A 277 7.54 0.50 -0.73
N TYR A 278 6.57 1.40 -0.57
CA TYR A 278 6.51 2.32 0.59
C TYR A 278 6.51 1.61 1.95
N ARG A 279 6.16 0.33 2.02
CA ARG A 279 6.09 -0.45 3.27
C ARG A 279 7.38 -1.18 3.59
N GLU A 280 8.21 -1.39 2.59
CA GLU A 280 9.35 -2.28 2.66
C GLU A 280 10.61 -1.46 2.94
N TRP A 281 10.85 -1.18 4.23
CA TRP A 281 12.16 -0.69 4.66
C TRP A 281 13.14 -1.86 4.82
N PRO A 282 14.38 -1.79 4.29
CA PRO A 282 15.02 -0.65 3.60
C PRO A 282 14.90 -0.67 2.06
N LEU A 283 14.14 -1.60 1.47
CA LEU A 283 13.96 -1.73 0.02
C LEU A 283 13.52 -0.42 -0.66
N ARG A 284 12.63 0.36 -0.03
CA ARG A 284 12.22 1.68 -0.51
C ARG A 284 13.41 2.59 -0.83
N GLU A 285 14.36 2.67 0.09
CA GLU A 285 15.52 3.56 -0.08
C GLU A 285 16.46 3.07 -1.16
N ALA A 286 16.62 1.74 -1.26
CA ALA A 286 17.42 1.14 -2.30
C ALA A 286 16.81 1.42 -3.69
N LEU A 287 15.51 1.17 -3.88
CA LEU A 287 14.82 1.39 -5.15
C LEU A 287 14.74 2.88 -5.53
N ALA A 288 14.57 3.78 -4.56
CA ALA A 288 14.57 5.22 -4.81
C ALA A 288 15.90 5.75 -5.38
N HIS A 289 16.99 5.00 -5.21
CA HIS A 289 18.33 5.34 -5.68
C HIS A 289 18.87 4.40 -6.77
N ALA A 290 18.03 3.51 -7.31
CA ALA A 290 18.43 2.47 -8.27
C ALA A 290 18.66 2.99 -9.69
N ASP A 291 18.14 4.17 -10.03
CA ASP A 291 18.25 4.70 -11.39
C ASP A 291 19.73 4.91 -11.80
N GLY A 292 20.08 4.32 -12.95
CA GLY A 292 21.44 4.32 -13.47
C GLY A 292 22.49 3.67 -12.55
N ALA A 293 22.09 2.90 -11.54
CA ALA A 293 22.99 2.14 -10.67
C ALA A 293 22.91 0.65 -11.01
N SER A 294 24.05 -0.03 -11.03
CA SER A 294 24.09 -1.50 -11.08
C SER A 294 23.88 -2.12 -9.70
N GLU A 295 24.25 -1.38 -8.65
CA GLU A 295 24.08 -1.78 -7.26
C GLU A 295 23.74 -0.57 -6.37
N VAL A 296 22.83 -0.75 -5.43
CA VAL A 296 22.54 0.20 -4.35
C VAL A 296 22.81 -0.46 -3.01
N ARG A 297 23.54 0.23 -2.14
CA ARG A 297 23.94 -0.25 -0.81
C ARG A 297 23.36 0.69 0.24
N VAL A 298 22.45 0.20 1.08
CA VAL A 298 21.87 0.98 2.19
C VAL A 298 22.60 0.60 3.48
N GLU A 299 23.46 1.49 3.96
CA GLU A 299 24.23 1.35 5.19
C GLU A 299 23.40 1.83 6.39
N THR A 300 23.00 0.91 7.26
CA THR A 300 22.19 1.22 8.45
C THR A 300 22.41 0.21 9.59
N THR A 301 21.53 0.16 10.60
CA THR A 301 21.52 -0.88 11.63
C THR A 301 20.27 -1.75 11.50
N THR A 302 20.33 -3.00 11.97
CA THR A 302 19.15 -3.88 12.02
C THR A 302 19.14 -4.77 13.25
N GLY A 303 17.96 -4.93 13.85
CA GLY A 303 17.70 -5.89 14.93
C GLY A 303 17.05 -7.19 14.44
N ILE A 304 16.92 -7.39 13.13
CA ILE A 304 16.26 -8.57 12.52
C ILE A 304 17.33 -9.61 12.15
N THR A 305 17.04 -10.89 12.43
CA THR A 305 17.87 -12.04 12.04
C THR A 305 17.05 -13.03 11.21
N PRO A 306 17.49 -13.41 9.99
CA PRO A 306 18.71 -12.94 9.29
C PRO A 306 18.65 -11.43 8.97
N LEU A 307 19.78 -10.82 8.59
CA LEU A 307 19.89 -9.37 8.41
C LEU A 307 18.78 -8.83 7.50
N PHE A 308 17.98 -7.90 8.02
CA PHE A 308 16.80 -7.34 7.33
C PHE A 308 15.72 -8.36 6.90
N GLY A 309 15.78 -9.60 7.39
CA GLY A 309 14.93 -10.69 6.93
C GLY A 309 15.33 -11.26 5.57
N VAL A 310 16.53 -10.94 5.07
CA VAL A 310 17.05 -11.44 3.79
C VAL A 310 17.61 -12.85 3.97
N HIS A 311 17.07 -13.80 3.22
CA HIS A 311 17.51 -15.20 3.19
C HIS A 311 18.29 -15.46 1.90
N GLU A 312 19.58 -15.82 1.98
CA GLU A 312 20.44 -15.98 0.80
C GLU A 312 19.92 -16.98 -0.24
N GLU A 313 19.27 -18.07 0.19
CA GLU A 313 18.81 -19.14 -0.70
C GLU A 313 17.37 -18.92 -1.20
N ASP A 314 16.55 -18.16 -0.48
CA ASP A 314 15.09 -18.14 -0.66
C ASP A 314 14.50 -16.75 -0.92
N ASN A 315 15.31 -15.69 -0.96
CA ASN A 315 14.79 -14.35 -1.17
C ASN A 315 14.50 -14.11 -2.67
N PRO A 316 13.23 -14.01 -3.09
CA PRO A 316 12.92 -13.80 -4.49
C PRO A 316 13.44 -12.43 -4.96
N ALA A 317 13.91 -12.37 -6.20
CA ALA A 317 14.15 -11.11 -6.87
C ALA A 317 12.87 -10.27 -6.91
N VAL A 318 13.01 -8.96 -7.08
CA VAL A 318 11.87 -8.04 -7.22
C VAL A 318 11.93 -7.34 -8.56
N THR A 319 10.78 -7.08 -9.16
CA THR A 319 10.67 -6.21 -10.35
C THR A 319 9.93 -4.95 -9.97
N TYR A 320 10.49 -3.80 -10.31
CA TYR A 320 9.89 -2.49 -10.08
C TYR A 320 10.28 -1.53 -11.21
N GLY A 321 9.32 -0.76 -11.73
CA GLY A 321 9.57 0.17 -12.85
C GLY A 321 10.10 -0.50 -14.12
N GLY A 322 9.83 -1.80 -14.32
CA GLY A 322 10.32 -2.59 -15.44
C GLY A 322 11.74 -3.15 -15.29
N GLU A 323 12.45 -2.83 -14.21
CA GLU A 323 13.78 -3.36 -13.91
C GLU A 323 13.70 -4.44 -12.84
N THR A 324 14.61 -5.42 -12.90
CA THR A 324 14.63 -6.55 -11.95
C THR A 324 15.89 -6.50 -11.09
N PHE A 325 15.72 -6.81 -9.80
CA PHE A 325 16.76 -6.70 -8.80
C PHE A 325 16.81 -7.91 -7.87
N ARG A 326 18.02 -8.35 -7.53
CA ARG A 326 18.27 -9.25 -6.40
C ARG A 326 18.51 -8.44 -5.13
N ILE A 327 18.08 -9.00 -4.01
CA ILE A 327 18.24 -8.42 -2.68
C ILE A 327 19.23 -9.28 -1.89
N GLY A 328 20.26 -8.65 -1.36
CA GLY A 328 21.26 -9.24 -0.47
C GLY A 328 21.41 -8.42 0.82
N ALA A 329 22.18 -8.96 1.77
CA ALA A 329 22.57 -8.24 2.97
C ALA A 329 23.91 -8.75 3.49
N GLU A 330 24.69 -7.88 4.12
CA GLU A 330 25.95 -8.24 4.79
C GLU A 330 26.15 -7.46 6.08
N GLU A 331 26.88 -8.06 7.02
CA GLU A 331 27.30 -7.37 8.25
C GLU A 331 28.41 -6.37 7.92
N ARG A 332 28.40 -5.21 8.59
CA ARG A 332 29.46 -4.21 8.45
C ARG A 332 30.40 -4.30 9.65
N GLU A 333 31.70 -4.38 9.38
CA GLU A 333 32.70 -4.23 10.43
C GLU A 333 32.62 -2.80 11.02
N GLY A 334 32.57 -2.72 12.35
CA GLY A 334 32.47 -1.46 13.10
C GLY A 334 33.80 -0.74 13.29
#